data_AF-A0AAQ4ECH8-F1
#
_entry.id   AF-A0AAQ4ECH8-F1
#
_cell.length_a   1.000
_cell.length_b   1.000
_cell.length_c   1.000
_cell.angle_alpha   90.00
_cell.angle_beta   90.00
_cell.angle_gamma   90.00
#
_symmetry.space_group_name_H-M   'P 1'
#
loop_
_entity.id
_entity.type
_entity.pdbx_description
1 polymer ?
#
loop_
_entity_poly.entity_id
_entity_poly.type
_entity_poly.pdbx_seq_one_letter_code
_entity_poly.pdbx_strand_id
1 'polypeptide(L)'
;EQLYRWNCTDDRKFENFLPRVWCMVKRYQTYLGLSSNEGHGTQNSLPVLVMECLHKHFGVTFECFASPLNCYFRQYCSAFPDTDSFFGSRGSVLKFFPIAGSFEVNPPFSEELMEATVNHLERLLTESQESLSFIVFFPDFRDPVPVALTKLEASRYKREQLLIPAYDHEYRHGFQHIMPRSEVSVRSTHGTHIIFLQNDAGYARWGPTPERLDALRESYRPGLDRDREVAAEAVPVSSLPSKDTPPKDLPLGPPKLI
;
A
#
# COMPACT_ATOMS: atom_id res chain seq x y z
N GLU A 1 -0.38 -2.59 15.97
CA GLU A 1 -0.74 -3.87 16.63
C GLU A 1 -1.35 -4.90 15.68
N GLN A 2 -2.39 -4.56 14.89
CA GLN A 2 -3.04 -5.52 13.97
C GLN A 2 -2.07 -6.21 13.01
N LEU A 3 -1.16 -5.46 12.37
CA LEU A 3 -0.09 -6.01 11.53
C LEU A 3 0.76 -7.06 12.27
N TYR A 4 1.04 -6.82 13.55
CA TYR A 4 1.81 -7.75 14.38
C TYR A 4 0.99 -9.02 14.69
N ARG A 5 -0.30 -8.87 15.05
CA ARG A 5 -1.21 -10.01 15.27
C ARG A 5 -1.30 -10.95 14.06
N TRP A 6 -1.28 -10.40 12.85
CA TRP A 6 -1.37 -11.20 11.63
C TRP A 6 -0.06 -11.84 11.19
N ASN A 7 1.09 -11.19 11.45
CA ASN A 7 2.35 -11.56 10.82
C ASN A 7 3.41 -12.09 11.78
N CYS A 8 3.35 -11.73 13.06
CA CYS A 8 4.28 -12.24 14.06
C CYS A 8 3.85 -13.63 14.54
N THR A 9 4.63 -14.65 14.17
CA THR A 9 4.33 -16.05 14.48
C THR A 9 5.04 -16.56 15.74
N ASP A 10 6.11 -15.89 16.15
CA ASP A 10 7.02 -16.30 17.22
C ASP A 10 6.73 -15.63 18.59
N ASP A 11 5.82 -14.65 18.65
CA ASP A 11 5.47 -13.93 19.88
C ASP A 11 3.94 -13.79 20.06
N ARG A 12 3.26 -14.94 20.21
CA ARG A 12 1.79 -15.00 20.36
C ARG A 12 1.27 -14.27 21.61
N LYS A 13 2.11 -14.11 22.63
CA LYS A 13 1.77 -13.47 23.91
C LYS A 13 2.08 -11.97 23.94
N PHE A 14 2.65 -11.40 22.87
CA PHE A 14 3.01 -9.99 22.77
C PHE A 14 4.09 -9.57 23.78
N GLU A 15 4.94 -10.50 24.23
CA GLU A 15 6.02 -10.23 25.19
C GLU A 15 7.09 -9.32 24.56
N ASN A 16 7.32 -9.43 23.25
CA ASN A 16 8.31 -8.66 22.49
C ASN A 16 7.69 -7.54 21.64
N PHE A 17 6.37 -7.34 21.71
CA PHE A 17 5.66 -6.39 20.86
C PHE A 17 6.20 -4.96 21.03
N LEU A 18 6.27 -4.45 22.27
CA LEU A 18 6.73 -3.08 22.52
C LEU A 18 8.20 -2.85 22.12
N PRO A 19 9.16 -3.73 22.48
CA PRO A 19 10.54 -3.62 21.98
C PRO A 19 10.64 -3.63 20.46
N ARG A 20 9.88 -4.48 19.76
CA ARG A 20 9.90 -4.55 18.29
C ARG A 20 9.28 -3.32 17.63
N VAL A 21 8.20 -2.78 18.19
CA VAL A 21 7.63 -1.49 17.77
C VAL A 21 8.66 -0.37 17.96
N TRP A 22 9.34 -0.33 19.11
CA TRP A 22 10.38 0.67 19.36
C TRP A 22 11.52 0.58 18.34
N CYS A 23 12.04 -0.62 18.06
CA CYS A 23 13.08 -0.83 17.07
C CYS A 23 12.65 -0.40 15.67
N MET A 24 11.42 -0.75 15.24
CA MET A 24 10.87 -0.36 13.95
C MET A 24 10.74 1.17 13.84
N VAL A 25 10.12 1.84 14.83
CA VAL A 25 9.98 3.30 14.81
C VAL A 25 11.35 3.98 14.82
N LYS A 26 12.29 3.52 15.66
CA LYS A 26 13.64 4.08 15.71
C LYS A 26 14.41 3.87 14.41
N ARG A 27 14.26 2.72 13.76
CA ARG A 27 14.86 2.47 12.44
C ARG A 27 14.40 3.53 11.42
N TYR A 28 13.09 3.76 11.32
CA TYR A 28 12.54 4.74 10.38
C TYR A 28 12.89 6.18 10.77
N GLN A 29 12.93 6.53 12.06
CA GLN A 29 13.43 7.83 12.51
C GLN A 29 14.89 8.06 12.11
N THR A 30 15.75 7.04 12.25
CA THR A 30 17.16 7.15 11.82
C THR A 30 17.29 7.23 10.30
N TYR A 31 16.45 6.51 9.55
CA TYR A 31 16.49 6.51 8.09
C TYR A 31 15.99 7.82 7.47
N LEU A 32 14.90 8.38 8.00
CA LEU A 32 14.28 9.60 7.48
C LEU A 32 14.93 10.87 8.02
N GLY A 33 15.67 10.77 9.13
CA GLY A 33 16.28 11.92 9.79
C GLY A 33 15.41 12.51 10.90
N LEU A 34 15.99 13.43 11.64
CA LEU A 34 15.38 14.06 12.82
C LEU A 34 15.12 15.55 12.64
N SER A 35 15.66 16.15 11.59
CA SER A 35 15.53 17.58 11.33
C SER A 35 14.21 17.88 10.64
N SER A 36 13.67 19.08 10.83
CA SER A 36 12.47 19.52 10.11
C SER A 36 12.69 19.41 8.60
N ASN A 37 11.76 18.77 7.89
CA ASN A 37 11.81 18.48 6.45
C ASN A 37 12.85 17.45 6.00
N GLU A 38 13.64 16.86 6.89
CA GLU A 38 14.54 15.75 6.55
C GLU A 38 13.71 14.51 6.21
N GLY A 39 14.06 13.84 5.12
CA GLY A 39 13.32 12.66 4.64
C GLY A 39 11.92 12.96 4.09
N HIS A 40 11.48 14.22 4.06
CA HIS A 40 10.21 14.59 3.41
C HIS A 40 10.27 14.27 1.92
N GLY A 41 9.19 13.72 1.37
CA GLY A 41 9.11 13.34 -0.03
C GLY A 41 9.93 12.10 -0.42
N THR A 42 10.59 11.43 0.53
CA THR A 42 11.30 10.17 0.24
C THR A 42 10.34 9.06 -0.14
N GLN A 43 9.16 8.98 0.49
CA GLN A 43 8.11 8.04 0.12
C GLN A 43 6.72 8.54 0.54
N ASN A 44 5.96 9.05 -0.42
CA ASN A 44 4.54 9.35 -0.24
C ASN A 44 3.70 8.11 -0.57
N SER A 45 2.53 7.99 0.05
CA SER A 45 1.59 6.89 -0.20
C SER A 45 0.44 7.35 -1.09
N LEU A 46 -0.16 6.42 -1.84
CA LEU A 46 -1.34 6.73 -2.63
C LEU A 46 -2.55 7.04 -1.72
N PRO A 47 -3.51 7.87 -2.18
CA PRO A 47 -4.78 8.05 -1.48
C PRO A 47 -5.50 6.74 -1.21
N VAL A 48 -6.28 6.69 -0.13
CA VAL A 48 -7.01 5.50 0.28
C VAL A 48 -7.98 5.05 -0.81
N LEU A 49 -8.69 5.98 -1.45
CA LEU A 49 -9.63 5.64 -2.53
C LEU A 49 -8.94 5.13 -3.79
N VAL A 50 -7.71 5.58 -4.07
CA VAL A 50 -6.89 5.04 -5.16
C VAL A 50 -6.54 3.59 -4.85
N MET A 51 -6.10 3.29 -3.62
CA MET A 51 -5.81 1.91 -3.21
C MET A 51 -7.05 1.00 -3.22
N GLU A 52 -8.21 1.50 -2.78
CA GLU A 52 -9.49 0.81 -2.86
C GLU A 52 -9.88 0.51 -4.32
N CYS A 53 -9.67 1.48 -5.24
CA CYS A 53 -9.90 1.30 -6.67
C CYS A 53 -8.95 0.26 -7.27
N LEU A 54 -7.65 0.33 -6.97
CA LEU A 54 -6.65 -0.63 -7.42
C LEU A 54 -6.99 -2.06 -6.98
N HIS A 55 -7.42 -2.22 -5.73
CA HIS A 55 -7.88 -3.50 -5.22
C HIS A 55 -9.11 -4.02 -5.99
N LYS A 56 -10.14 -3.19 -6.10
CA LYS A 56 -11.43 -3.57 -6.70
C LYS A 56 -11.34 -3.87 -8.20
N HIS A 57 -10.66 -3.02 -8.96
CA HIS A 57 -10.67 -3.06 -10.43
C HIS A 57 -9.50 -3.83 -11.02
N PHE A 58 -8.36 -3.87 -10.32
CA PHE A 58 -7.13 -4.48 -10.82
C PHE A 58 -6.59 -5.59 -9.92
N GLY A 59 -7.34 -5.98 -8.89
CA GLY A 59 -6.99 -7.10 -8.00
C GLY A 59 -5.73 -6.88 -7.18
N VAL A 60 -5.26 -5.62 -7.06
CA VAL A 60 -4.06 -5.30 -6.30
C VAL A 60 -4.25 -5.70 -4.84
N THR A 61 -3.26 -6.39 -4.28
CA THR A 61 -3.30 -6.83 -2.87
C THR A 61 -1.95 -6.68 -2.17
N PHE A 62 -1.00 -6.00 -2.79
CA PHE A 62 0.38 -5.95 -2.33
C PHE A 62 1.06 -4.65 -2.81
N GLU A 63 1.77 -3.99 -1.90
CA GLU A 63 2.61 -2.82 -2.20
C GLU A 63 4.08 -3.24 -2.33
N CYS A 64 4.70 -3.01 -3.48
CA CYS A 64 6.11 -3.31 -3.71
C CYS A 64 7.06 -2.38 -2.95
N PHE A 65 6.57 -1.21 -2.53
CA PHE A 65 7.33 -0.27 -1.71
C PHE A 65 6.41 0.30 -0.63
N ALA A 66 6.60 -0.14 0.61
CA ALA A 66 5.91 0.41 1.76
C ALA A 66 6.74 0.23 3.04
N SER A 67 6.11 0.53 4.17
CA SER A 67 6.60 0.34 5.52
C SER A 67 5.43 -0.08 6.43
N PRO A 68 5.71 -0.61 7.64
CA PRO A 68 4.68 -0.82 8.65
C PRO A 68 3.89 0.44 9.02
N LEU A 69 4.41 1.64 8.70
CA LEU A 69 3.87 2.93 9.06
C LEU A 69 2.97 3.54 7.96
N ASN A 70 3.08 3.05 6.73
CA ASN A 70 2.38 3.64 5.59
C ASN A 70 1.67 2.64 4.65
N CYS A 71 1.83 1.33 4.87
CA CYS A 71 1.16 0.32 4.06
C CYS A 71 -0.36 0.42 4.16
N TYR A 72 -1.03 0.24 3.02
CA TYR A 72 -2.47 0.02 2.95
C TYR A 72 -2.83 -1.46 3.18
N PHE A 73 -2.11 -2.37 2.52
CA PHE A 73 -2.31 -3.81 2.68
C PHE A 73 -1.47 -4.37 3.83
N ARG A 74 -1.89 -5.53 4.35
CA ARG A 74 -1.14 -6.25 5.40
C ARG A 74 0.12 -6.97 4.90
N GLN A 75 0.42 -6.86 3.60
CA GLN A 75 1.48 -7.58 2.90
C GLN A 75 2.11 -6.64 1.87
N TYR A 76 3.41 -6.42 2.01
CA TYR A 76 4.15 -5.43 1.26
C TYR A 76 5.64 -5.77 1.29
N CYS A 77 6.42 -5.14 0.42
CA CYS A 77 7.88 -5.11 0.52
C CYS A 77 8.32 -3.83 1.24
N SER A 78 9.42 -3.91 1.99
CA SER A 78 9.99 -2.77 2.72
C SER A 78 11.52 -2.85 2.78
N ALA A 79 12.15 -1.76 3.21
CA ALA A 79 13.61 -1.64 3.27
C ALA A 79 14.26 -2.48 4.37
N PHE A 80 13.57 -2.72 5.49
CA PHE A 80 14.17 -3.25 6.72
C PHE A 80 13.54 -4.58 7.16
N PRO A 81 13.88 -5.71 6.52
CA PRO A 81 13.28 -7.01 6.85
C PRO A 81 13.51 -7.44 8.31
N ASP A 82 14.59 -7.01 8.93
CA ASP A 82 14.93 -7.32 10.32
C ASP A 82 13.95 -6.69 11.34
N THR A 83 13.36 -5.54 11.03
CA THR A 83 12.35 -4.88 11.87
C THR A 83 10.93 -5.09 11.38
N ASP A 84 10.72 -5.13 10.06
CA ASP A 84 9.40 -4.96 9.45
C ASP A 84 8.69 -6.28 9.18
N SER A 85 9.42 -7.40 9.14
CA SER A 85 8.85 -8.73 8.89
C SER A 85 7.82 -9.12 9.95
N PHE A 86 8.04 -8.73 11.21
CA PHE A 86 7.08 -8.90 12.30
C PHE A 86 5.76 -8.15 12.06
N PHE A 87 5.74 -7.19 11.14
CA PHE A 87 4.59 -6.36 10.79
C PHE A 87 4.11 -6.56 9.35
N GLY A 88 4.53 -7.63 8.67
CA GLY A 88 3.98 -8.04 7.36
C GLY A 88 4.86 -7.78 6.15
N SER A 89 6.06 -7.22 6.34
CA SER A 89 7.02 -7.08 5.25
C SER A 89 7.49 -8.43 4.70
N ARG A 90 7.62 -8.52 3.38
CA ARG A 90 8.29 -9.61 2.64
C ARG A 90 9.74 -9.29 2.30
N GLY A 91 10.31 -8.25 2.91
CA GLY A 91 11.66 -7.77 2.66
C GLY A 91 11.74 -6.87 1.43
N SER A 92 12.95 -6.74 0.87
CA SER A 92 13.21 -5.85 -0.26
C SER A 92 12.58 -6.40 -1.55
N VAL A 93 11.96 -5.52 -2.33
CA VAL A 93 11.34 -5.85 -3.62
C VAL A 93 12.31 -6.52 -4.59
N LEU A 94 13.58 -6.11 -4.62
CA LEU A 94 14.59 -6.66 -5.53
C LEU A 94 15.01 -8.09 -5.14
N LYS A 95 14.55 -8.58 -3.98
CA LYS A 95 14.73 -9.95 -3.50
C LYS A 95 13.40 -10.69 -3.37
N PHE A 96 12.31 -10.11 -3.87
CA PHE A 96 10.99 -10.69 -3.86
C PHE A 96 10.63 -11.18 -5.27
N PHE A 97 10.35 -12.48 -5.41
CA PHE A 97 10.14 -13.15 -6.70
C PHE A 97 8.73 -13.76 -6.78
N PRO A 98 7.68 -12.94 -6.89
CA PRO A 98 6.31 -13.43 -7.04
C PRO A 98 6.14 -14.09 -8.40
N ILE A 99 5.53 -15.28 -8.41
CA ILE A 99 5.14 -15.95 -9.66
C ILE A 99 3.78 -15.47 -10.16
N ALA A 100 2.89 -15.02 -9.29
CA ALA A 100 1.55 -14.55 -9.65
C ALA A 100 1.11 -13.42 -8.70
N GLY A 101 0.15 -12.63 -9.15
CA GLY A 101 -0.47 -11.57 -8.34
C GLY A 101 -0.56 -10.23 -9.07
N SER A 102 -1.22 -9.27 -8.41
CA SER A 102 -1.32 -7.89 -8.86
C SER A 102 -0.79 -6.96 -7.79
N PHE A 103 0.13 -6.08 -8.20
CA PHE A 103 1.02 -5.33 -7.33
C PHE A 103 0.96 -3.84 -7.66
N GLU A 104 0.93 -3.03 -6.61
CA GLU A 104 1.16 -1.58 -6.69
C GLU A 104 2.66 -1.32 -6.53
N VAL A 105 3.21 -0.42 -7.33
CA VAL A 105 4.65 -0.11 -7.35
C VAL A 105 4.87 1.41 -7.37
N ASN A 106 5.06 2.01 -6.20
CA ASN A 106 5.42 3.42 -6.03
C ASN A 106 6.78 3.53 -5.33
N PRO A 107 7.90 3.40 -6.07
CA PRO A 107 9.24 3.44 -5.49
C PRO A 107 9.59 4.83 -4.96
N PRO A 108 10.47 4.93 -3.95
CA PRO A 108 11.06 6.20 -3.58
C PRO A 108 11.89 6.74 -4.76
N PHE A 109 12.04 8.07 -4.83
CA PHE A 109 12.76 8.70 -5.92
C PHE A 109 14.29 8.52 -5.77
N SER A 110 14.79 7.44 -6.37
CA SER A 110 16.21 7.16 -6.59
C SER A 110 16.32 6.52 -7.97
N GLU A 111 17.07 7.16 -8.88
CA GLU A 111 17.14 6.72 -10.28
C GLU A 111 17.64 5.27 -10.39
N GLU A 112 18.65 4.91 -9.62
CA GLU A 112 19.23 3.57 -9.61
C GLU A 112 18.23 2.52 -9.12
N LEU A 113 17.47 2.84 -8.07
CA LEU A 113 16.46 1.94 -7.53
C LEU A 113 15.27 1.82 -8.48
N MET A 114 14.80 2.93 -9.06
CA MET A 114 13.73 2.92 -10.05
C MET A 114 14.13 2.07 -11.26
N GLU A 115 15.36 2.23 -11.78
CA GLU A 115 15.86 1.43 -12.89
C GLU A 115 15.98 -0.06 -12.53
N ALA A 116 16.59 -0.37 -11.38
CA ALA A 116 16.72 -1.75 -10.90
C ALA A 116 15.34 -2.42 -10.72
N THR A 117 14.34 -1.64 -10.27
CA THR A 117 12.97 -2.09 -10.13
C THR A 117 12.38 -2.45 -11.48
N VAL A 118 12.47 -1.57 -12.47
CA VAL A 118 11.93 -1.85 -13.82
C VAL A 118 12.55 -3.11 -14.40
N ASN A 119 13.89 -3.25 -14.32
CA ASN A 119 14.58 -4.45 -14.79
C ASN A 119 14.09 -5.73 -14.06
N HIS A 120 13.87 -5.63 -12.75
CA HIS A 120 13.34 -6.74 -11.94
C HIS A 120 11.92 -7.12 -12.33
N LEU A 121 11.02 -6.15 -12.51
CA LEU A 121 9.64 -6.38 -12.92
C LEU A 121 9.56 -7.07 -14.29
N GLU A 122 10.32 -6.60 -15.28
CA GLU A 122 10.33 -7.21 -16.61
C GLU A 122 10.86 -8.65 -16.59
N ARG A 123 11.88 -8.92 -15.76
CA ARG A 123 12.37 -10.28 -15.55
C ARG A 123 11.27 -11.18 -14.99
N LEU A 124 10.55 -10.75 -13.96
CA LEU A 124 9.45 -11.53 -13.37
C LEU A 124 8.32 -11.80 -14.39
N LEU A 125 7.96 -10.79 -15.19
CA LEU A 125 6.95 -10.92 -16.24
C LEU A 125 7.39 -11.84 -17.39
N THR A 126 8.70 -11.95 -17.62
CA THR A 126 9.29 -12.88 -18.59
C THR A 126 9.32 -14.31 -18.06
N GLU A 127 9.69 -14.50 -16.80
CA GLU A 127 9.89 -15.82 -16.19
C GLU A 127 8.57 -16.51 -15.81
N SER A 128 7.49 -15.77 -15.57
CA SER A 128 6.21 -16.33 -15.15
C SER A 128 5.19 -16.51 -16.29
N GLN A 129 4.54 -17.67 -16.29
CA GLN A 129 3.36 -17.96 -17.12
C GLN A 129 2.03 -17.73 -16.37
N GLU A 130 2.07 -17.51 -15.06
CA GLU A 130 0.88 -17.23 -14.24
C GLU A 130 0.43 -15.77 -14.37
N SER A 131 -0.80 -15.45 -13.98
CA SER A 131 -1.30 -14.06 -14.04
C SER A 131 -0.45 -13.12 -13.17
N LEU A 132 0.31 -12.22 -13.81
CA LEU A 132 1.19 -11.28 -13.13
C LEU A 132 1.00 -9.85 -13.67
N SER A 133 0.82 -8.90 -12.73
CA SER A 133 0.51 -7.50 -13.04
C SER A 133 1.23 -6.56 -12.06
N PHE A 134 1.91 -5.54 -12.59
CA PHE A 134 2.49 -4.44 -11.83
C PHE A 134 1.92 -3.12 -12.34
N ILE A 135 1.37 -2.31 -11.44
CA ILE A 135 0.89 -0.96 -11.71
C ILE A 135 1.88 0.01 -11.09
N VAL A 136 2.62 0.71 -11.94
CA VAL A 136 3.80 1.49 -11.57
C VAL A 136 3.47 2.98 -11.56
N PHE A 137 3.77 3.66 -10.45
CA PHE A 137 3.48 5.09 -10.22
C PHE A 137 4.78 5.88 -10.18
N PHE A 138 5.07 6.61 -11.26
CA PHE A 138 6.29 7.42 -11.39
C PHE A 138 5.93 8.90 -11.53
N PRO A 139 6.70 9.82 -10.92
CA PRO A 139 6.53 11.24 -11.17
C PRO A 139 6.85 11.58 -12.63
N ASP A 140 6.10 12.51 -13.22
CA ASP A 140 6.31 13.04 -14.59
C ASP A 140 7.46 14.05 -14.61
N PHE A 141 8.67 13.57 -14.26
CA PHE A 141 9.90 14.32 -14.44
C PHE A 141 10.39 14.11 -15.87
N ARG A 142 10.48 15.19 -16.65
CA ARG A 142 10.90 15.14 -18.06
C ARG A 142 12.17 15.92 -18.35
N ASP A 143 12.73 16.62 -17.36
CA ASP A 143 13.93 17.44 -17.51
C ASP A 143 14.95 17.16 -16.39
N PRO A 144 15.84 16.16 -16.57
CA PRO A 144 15.84 15.16 -17.64
C PRO A 144 14.80 14.05 -17.42
N VAL A 145 14.46 13.30 -18.48
CA VAL A 145 13.61 12.10 -18.37
C VAL A 145 14.39 10.99 -17.67
N PRO A 146 13.89 10.41 -16.56
CA PRO A 146 14.56 9.29 -15.90
C PRO A 146 14.66 8.07 -16.82
N VAL A 147 15.81 7.40 -16.83
CA VAL A 147 16.06 6.17 -17.60
C VAL A 147 14.97 5.12 -17.34
N ALA A 148 14.56 4.98 -16.08
CA ALA A 148 13.53 4.05 -15.67
C ALA A 148 12.16 4.35 -16.33
N LEU A 149 11.80 5.62 -16.49
CA LEU A 149 10.55 6.01 -17.17
C LEU A 149 10.62 5.66 -18.66
N THR A 150 11.74 5.96 -19.34
CA THR A 150 11.94 5.57 -20.74
C THR A 150 11.84 4.06 -20.94
N LYS A 151 12.41 3.25 -20.03
CA LYS A 151 12.30 1.79 -20.06
C LYS A 151 10.86 1.32 -19.89
N LEU A 152 10.11 1.87 -18.94
CA LEU A 152 8.69 1.56 -18.74
C LEU A 152 7.87 1.87 -19.98
N GLU A 153 8.07 3.05 -20.58
CA GLU A 153 7.35 3.49 -21.78
C GLU A 153 7.64 2.61 -23.00
N ALA A 154 8.85 2.04 -23.10
CA ALA A 154 9.27 1.14 -24.17
C ALA A 154 9.02 -0.35 -23.88
N SER A 155 8.57 -0.70 -22.67
CA SER A 155 8.41 -2.10 -22.26
C SER A 155 7.40 -2.84 -23.14
N ARG A 156 7.78 -4.05 -23.60
CA ARG A 156 6.85 -4.95 -24.33
C ARG A 156 5.68 -5.43 -23.46
N TYR A 157 5.79 -5.30 -22.14
CA TYR A 157 4.75 -5.66 -21.18
C TYR A 157 3.82 -4.50 -20.85
N LYS A 158 4.12 -3.29 -21.33
CA LYS A 158 3.24 -2.13 -21.17
C LYS A 158 1.94 -2.38 -21.90
N ARG A 159 0.83 -2.33 -21.15
CA ARG A 159 -0.53 -2.49 -21.68
C ARG A 159 -1.26 -1.18 -21.80
N GLU A 160 -0.98 -0.23 -20.91
CA GLU A 160 -1.56 1.10 -20.94
C GLU A 160 -0.73 2.07 -20.11
N GLN A 161 -0.92 3.37 -20.35
CA GLN A 161 -0.31 4.45 -19.59
C GLN A 161 -1.33 5.57 -19.36
N LEU A 162 -1.51 5.93 -18.08
CA LEU A 162 -2.38 7.02 -17.65
C LEU A 162 -1.53 8.11 -17.00
N LEU A 163 -1.73 9.36 -17.40
CA LEU A 163 -1.18 10.52 -16.71
C LEU A 163 -2.26 11.18 -15.88
N ILE A 164 -1.99 11.37 -14.58
CA ILE A 164 -2.74 12.27 -13.72
C ILE A 164 -1.99 13.60 -13.67
N PRO A 165 -2.58 14.72 -14.15
CA PRO A 165 -1.85 15.99 -14.26
C PRO A 165 -1.35 16.51 -12.90
N ALA A 166 -0.30 17.33 -12.97
CA ALA A 166 0.17 18.10 -11.82
C ALA A 166 -0.98 18.93 -11.23
N TYR A 167 -1.02 19.04 -9.90
CA TYR A 167 -2.03 19.78 -9.13
C TYR A 167 -3.47 19.22 -9.16
N ASP A 168 -3.76 18.21 -10.00
CA ASP A 168 -5.06 17.56 -10.10
C ASP A 168 -5.22 16.34 -9.18
N HIS A 169 -4.20 16.04 -8.37
CA HIS A 169 -4.22 14.91 -7.44
C HIS A 169 -3.44 15.17 -6.16
N GLU A 170 -3.67 14.29 -5.19
CA GLU A 170 -3.04 14.31 -3.88
C GLU A 170 -2.33 12.97 -3.64
N TYR A 171 -1.32 13.03 -2.78
CA TYR A 171 -0.74 11.88 -2.11
C TYR A 171 -1.02 11.97 -0.62
N ARG A 172 -0.84 10.86 0.09
CA ARG A 172 -0.74 10.84 1.54
C ARG A 172 0.73 10.99 1.94
N HIS A 173 0.99 11.88 2.90
CA HIS A 173 2.33 12.19 3.36
C HIS A 173 2.99 10.99 4.04
N GLY A 174 4.29 10.78 3.80
CA GLY A 174 5.03 9.64 4.36
C GLY A 174 5.05 9.57 5.90
N PHE A 175 4.91 10.71 6.57
CA PHE A 175 4.82 10.80 8.04
C PHE A 175 3.38 10.75 8.58
N GLN A 176 2.44 10.19 7.83
CA GLN A 176 1.02 10.05 8.23
C GLN A 176 0.79 9.38 9.61
N HIS A 177 1.79 8.69 10.14
CA HIS A 177 1.75 8.02 11.45
C HIS A 177 1.95 8.96 12.64
N ILE A 178 2.47 10.19 12.43
CA ILE A 178 2.74 11.16 13.51
C ILE A 178 2.12 12.54 13.27
N MET A 179 1.71 12.85 12.04
CA MET A 179 1.21 14.18 11.70
C MET A 179 -0.31 14.34 11.93
N PRO A 180 -0.82 15.57 12.03
CA PRO A 180 -2.26 15.83 12.09
C PRO A 180 -2.97 15.33 10.83
N ARG A 181 -4.17 14.76 10.99
CA ARG A 181 -4.97 14.24 9.86
C ARG A 181 -5.23 15.28 8.78
N SER A 182 -5.46 16.54 9.19
CA SER A 182 -5.68 17.68 8.28
C SER A 182 -4.50 17.97 7.35
N GLU A 183 -3.31 17.45 7.65
CA GLU A 183 -2.07 17.68 6.89
C GLU A 183 -1.60 16.43 6.13
N VAL A 184 -2.32 15.30 6.25
CA VAL A 184 -1.91 14.04 5.61
C VAL A 184 -2.04 14.13 4.09
N SER A 185 -3.08 14.77 3.58
CA SER A 185 -3.26 14.97 2.13
C SER A 185 -2.35 16.09 1.64
N VAL A 186 -1.46 15.75 0.70
CA VAL A 186 -0.50 16.68 0.10
C VAL A 186 -0.74 16.71 -1.40
N ARG A 187 -1.02 17.90 -1.93
CA ARG A 187 -1.19 18.10 -3.38
C ARG A 187 0.11 17.84 -4.12
N SER A 188 0.05 17.03 -5.17
CA SER A 188 1.21 16.79 -6.02
C SER A 188 1.47 18.00 -6.91
N THR A 189 2.70 18.49 -6.91
CA THR A 189 3.15 19.58 -7.81
C THR A 189 3.60 19.08 -9.18
N HIS A 190 3.68 17.76 -9.35
CA HIS A 190 4.09 17.10 -10.59
C HIS A 190 3.01 16.13 -11.05
N GLY A 191 2.97 15.85 -12.35
CA GLY A 191 2.14 14.78 -12.88
C GLY A 191 2.59 13.42 -12.34
N THR A 192 1.69 12.44 -12.35
CA THR A 192 2.02 11.04 -12.04
C THR A 192 1.67 10.17 -13.23
N HIS A 193 2.65 9.47 -13.79
CA HIS A 193 2.43 8.38 -14.73
C HIS A 193 2.05 7.12 -13.98
N ILE A 194 0.98 6.48 -14.44
CA ILE A 194 0.50 5.19 -13.99
C ILE A 194 0.66 4.24 -15.17
N ILE A 195 1.65 3.35 -15.10
CA ILE A 195 1.99 2.43 -16.18
C ILE A 195 1.60 1.00 -15.79
N PHE A 196 0.82 0.35 -16.65
CA PHE A 196 0.36 -1.03 -16.44
C PHE A 196 1.30 -2.00 -17.14
N LEU A 197 2.15 -2.71 -16.38
CA LEU A 197 3.01 -3.78 -16.89
C LEU A 197 2.40 -5.14 -16.58
N GLN A 198 2.02 -5.91 -17.61
CA GLN A 198 1.34 -7.19 -17.42
C GLN A 198 1.79 -8.22 -18.46
N ASN A 199 2.04 -9.46 -18.02
CA ASN A 199 2.15 -10.58 -18.95
C ASN A 199 0.76 -10.92 -19.52
N ASP A 200 0.68 -11.81 -20.51
CA ASP A 200 -0.58 -12.06 -21.21
C ASP A 200 -1.67 -12.60 -20.27
N ALA A 201 -1.30 -13.49 -19.34
CA ALA A 201 -2.22 -14.03 -18.33
C ALA A 201 -2.67 -12.97 -17.31
N GLY A 202 -1.81 -12.01 -16.97
CA GLY A 202 -2.13 -10.88 -16.10
C GLY A 202 -3.07 -9.89 -16.79
N TYR A 203 -2.80 -9.57 -18.06
CA TYR A 203 -3.63 -8.69 -18.88
C TYR A 203 -5.03 -9.28 -19.11
N ALA A 204 -5.14 -10.58 -19.40
CA ALA A 204 -6.43 -11.23 -19.55
C ALA A 204 -7.31 -11.12 -18.29
N ARG A 205 -6.69 -11.07 -17.10
CA ARG A 205 -7.40 -11.01 -15.81
C ARG A 205 -7.68 -9.58 -15.34
N TRP A 206 -6.67 -8.72 -15.41
CA TRP A 206 -6.67 -7.38 -14.82
C TRP A 206 -6.37 -6.28 -15.84
N GLY A 207 -6.64 -6.53 -17.11
CA GLY A 207 -6.39 -5.58 -18.18
C GLY A 207 -7.02 -4.21 -17.92
N PRO A 208 -6.32 -3.10 -18.23
CA PRO A 208 -6.82 -1.73 -18.09
C PRO A 208 -7.86 -1.41 -19.16
N THR A 209 -9.10 -1.87 -18.97
CA THR A 209 -10.22 -1.49 -19.83
C THR A 209 -10.58 -0.01 -19.62
N PRO A 210 -11.23 0.65 -20.59
CA PRO A 210 -11.65 2.05 -20.46
C PRO A 210 -12.43 2.31 -19.17
N GLU A 211 -13.34 1.43 -18.78
CA GLU A 211 -14.17 1.58 -17.58
C GLU A 211 -13.34 1.52 -16.28
N ARG A 212 -12.31 0.67 -16.25
CA ARG A 212 -11.40 0.54 -15.10
C ARG A 212 -10.46 1.75 -15.02
N LEU A 213 -10.01 2.28 -16.16
CA LEU A 213 -9.19 3.49 -16.22
C LEU A 213 -9.98 4.72 -15.78
N ASP A 214 -11.24 4.83 -16.21
CA ASP A 214 -12.12 5.92 -15.78
C ASP A 214 -12.39 5.85 -14.27
N ALA A 215 -12.68 4.67 -13.73
CA ALA A 215 -12.79 4.49 -12.28
C ALA A 215 -11.52 4.93 -11.53
N LEU A 216 -10.33 4.63 -12.08
CA LEU A 216 -9.06 5.05 -11.50
C LEU A 216 -8.88 6.57 -11.56
N ARG A 217 -9.14 7.23 -12.70
CA ARG A 217 -9.11 8.70 -12.81
C ARG A 217 -10.02 9.37 -11.80
N GLU A 218 -11.23 8.84 -11.66
CA GLU A 218 -12.25 9.34 -10.73
C GLU A 218 -11.82 9.22 -9.26
N SER A 219 -11.06 8.17 -8.92
CA SER A 219 -10.53 7.99 -7.56
C SER A 219 -9.47 9.01 -7.16
N TYR A 220 -8.89 9.75 -8.12
CA TYR A 220 -7.89 10.78 -7.87
C TYR A 220 -8.46 12.18 -7.61
N ARG A 221 -9.78 12.37 -7.70
CA ARG A 221 -10.38 13.70 -7.46
C ARG A 221 -9.95 14.21 -6.07
N PRO A 222 -9.36 15.42 -5.98
CA PRO A 222 -8.87 15.95 -4.71
C PRO A 222 -9.97 16.07 -3.65
N GLY A 223 -9.60 15.88 -2.38
CA GLY A 223 -10.51 16.03 -1.25
C GLY A 223 -11.38 14.82 -0.90
N LEU A 224 -11.45 13.80 -1.76
CA LEU A 224 -12.28 12.62 -1.48
C LEU A 224 -11.84 11.84 -0.22
N ASP A 225 -10.52 11.70 0.01
CA ASP A 225 -9.98 11.05 1.22
C ASP A 225 -10.38 11.83 2.49
N ARG A 226 -10.34 13.17 2.42
CA ARG A 226 -10.75 14.03 3.54
C ARG A 226 -12.25 13.89 3.82
N ASP A 227 -13.08 13.88 2.79
CA ASP A 227 -14.52 13.73 2.92
C ASP A 227 -14.90 12.35 3.51
N ARG A 228 -14.16 11.30 3.13
CA ARG A 228 -14.28 9.96 3.70
C ARG A 228 -13.89 9.92 5.18
N GLU A 229 -12.81 10.58 5.57
CA GLU A 229 -12.37 10.65 6.97
C GLU A 229 -13.41 11.39 7.85
N VAL A 230 -13.95 12.50 7.37
CA VAL A 230 -15.04 13.23 8.04
C VAL A 230 -16.29 12.35 8.19
N ALA A 231 -16.66 11.60 7.15
CA ALA A 231 -17.78 10.66 7.21
C ALA A 231 -17.54 9.53 8.21
N ALA A 232 -16.31 9.00 8.30
CA ALA A 232 -15.96 7.95 9.24
C ALA A 232 -16.00 8.41 10.71
N GLU A 233 -15.67 9.68 10.98
CA GLU A 233 -15.76 10.29 12.32
C GLU A 233 -17.20 10.64 12.73
N ALA A 234 -18.07 10.91 11.75
CA ALA A 234 -19.49 11.17 11.98
C ALA A 234 -20.31 9.91 12.32
N VAL A 235 -19.77 8.71 12.06
CA VAL A 235 -20.41 7.44 12.47
C VAL A 235 -20.00 7.13 13.91
N PRO A 236 -20.94 7.11 14.88
CA PRO A 236 -20.62 6.71 16.24
C PRO A 236 -20.10 5.27 16.22
N VAL A 237 -18.94 5.03 16.81
CA VAL A 237 -18.49 3.69 17.15
C VAL A 237 -19.56 3.10 18.06
N SER A 238 -20.43 2.23 17.54
CA SER A 238 -21.36 1.51 18.39
C SER A 238 -20.50 0.71 19.36
N SER A 239 -20.56 1.08 20.63
CA SER A 239 -19.97 0.31 21.70
C SER A 239 -20.44 -1.13 21.56
N LEU A 240 -19.48 -2.05 21.47
CA LEU A 240 -19.75 -3.48 21.64
C LEU A 240 -20.59 -3.64 22.91
N PRO A 241 -21.68 -4.43 22.90
CA PRO A 241 -22.49 -4.62 24.09
C PRO A 241 -21.62 -5.23 25.18
N SER A 242 -21.51 -4.52 26.30
CA SER A 242 -20.87 -4.98 27.52
C SER A 242 -21.52 -6.29 27.96
N LYS A 243 -20.71 -7.33 28.17
CA LYS A 243 -21.12 -8.59 28.78
C LYS A 243 -21.32 -8.43 30.30
N ASP A 244 -22.22 -7.54 30.70
CA ASP A 244 -22.69 -7.44 32.07
C ASP A 244 -24.22 -7.42 32.06
N THR A 245 -24.79 -8.56 31.72
CA THR A 245 -26.19 -8.87 32.07
C THR A 245 -26.13 -10.06 33.02
N PRO A 246 -26.61 -9.94 34.27
CA PRO A 246 -26.62 -11.07 35.19
C PRO A 246 -27.56 -12.15 34.63
N PRO A 247 -27.24 -13.44 34.81
CA PRO A 247 -28.05 -14.52 34.27
C PRO A 247 -29.46 -14.46 34.87
N LYS A 248 -30.48 -14.45 34.01
CA LYS A 248 -31.87 -14.68 34.41
C LYS A 248 -32.01 -16.14 34.84
N ASP A 249 -32.49 -16.34 36.05
CA ASP A 249 -32.85 -17.65 36.59
C ASP A 249 -33.80 -18.39 35.64
N LEU A 250 -33.35 -19.55 35.16
CA LEU A 250 -34.19 -20.52 34.46
C LEU A 250 -34.84 -21.44 35.51
N PRO A 251 -36.17 -21.66 35.47
CA PRO A 251 -36.81 -22.59 36.40
C PRO A 251 -36.36 -24.04 36.10
N LEU A 252 -35.92 -24.72 37.16
CA LEU A 252 -35.58 -26.15 37.17
C LEU A 252 -36.77 -26.99 36.70
N GLY A 253 -36.63 -27.63 35.54
CA GLY A 253 -37.54 -28.70 35.10
C GLY A 253 -37.36 -29.96 35.97
N PRO A 254 -38.39 -30.82 36.08
CA PRO A 254 -38.37 -31.93 37.02
C PRO A 254 -37.40 -33.05 36.58
N PRO A 255 -36.89 -33.85 37.54
CA PRO A 255 -35.93 -34.90 37.25
C PRO A 255 -36.57 -36.04 36.46
N LYS A 256 -35.89 -36.51 35.40
CA LYS A 256 -36.25 -37.74 34.71
C LYS A 256 -35.86 -38.95 35.56
N LEU A 257 -36.83 -39.79 35.90
CA LEU A 257 -36.62 -41.18 36.27
C LEU A 257 -36.80 -42.05 35.03
N ILE A 258 -35.81 -42.94 34.82
CA ILE A 258 -35.77 -44.19 34.01
C ILE A 258 -36.48 -44.15 32.66
#